data_AF-A0A662UYH5-F1
#
_entry.id   AF-A0A662UYH5-F1
#
_cell.length_a   1.000
_cell.length_b   1.000
_cell.length_c   1.000
_cell.angle_alpha   90.00
_cell.angle_beta   90.00
_cell.angle_gamma   90.00
#
_symmetry.space_group_name_H-M   'P 1'
#
loop_
_entity.id
_entity.type
_entity.pdbx_description
1 polymer ?
#
loop_
_entity_poly.entity_id
_entity_poly.type
_entity_poly.pdbx_seq_one_letter_code
_entity_poly.pdbx_strand_id
1 'polypeptide(L)' 'MAIIKPSDLMRRKRELIERIVKDLSPGIKDTARRYLETLSIDDLRDKERAKNFLRKKGLIH' A
#
# COMPACT_ATOMS: atom_id res chain seq x y z
N MET A 1 -12.42 -23.70 -10.04
CA MET A 1 -12.50 -22.26 -9.75
C MET A 1 -11.74 -22.02 -8.45
N ALA A 2 -10.58 -21.36 -8.48
CA ALA A 2 -9.79 -21.16 -7.26
C ALA A 2 -10.51 -20.16 -6.37
N ILE A 3 -11.10 -20.64 -5.28
CA ILE A 3 -11.74 -19.81 -4.27
C ILE A 3 -10.62 -19.06 -3.55
N ILE A 4 -10.39 -17.81 -3.94
CA ILE A 4 -9.46 -16.94 -3.21
C ILE A 4 -10.11 -16.65 -1.87
N LYS A 5 -9.54 -17.19 -0.78
CA LYS A 5 -10.06 -16.90 0.55
C LYS A 5 -9.88 -15.41 0.84
N PRO A 6 -10.85 -14.75 1.49
CA PRO A 6 -10.72 -13.34 1.87
C PRO A 6 -9.47 -13.07 2.73
N SER A 7 -9.03 -14.07 3.50
CA SER A 7 -7.78 -14.05 4.27
C SER A 7 -6.54 -13.88 3.39
N ASP A 8 -6.50 -14.51 2.22
CA ASP A 8 -5.39 -14.38 1.27
C ASP A 8 -5.36 -13.00 0.62
N LEU A 9 -6.52 -12.39 0.37
CA LEU A 9 -6.60 -11.02 -0.16
C LEU A 9 -6.06 -10.00 0.85
N MET A 10 -6.46 -10.12 2.12
CA MET A 10 -5.96 -9.24 3.18
C MET A 10 -4.45 -9.40 3.38
N ARG A 11 -3.96 -10.63 3.38
CA ARG A 11 -2.52 -10.91 3.47
C ARG A 11 -1.76 -10.26 2.31
N ARG A 12 -2.24 -10.46 1.09
CA ARG A 12 -1.62 -9.92 -0.12
C ARG A 12 -1.64 -8.39 -0.15
N LYS A 13 -2.72 -7.76 0.31
CA LYS A 13 -2.79 -6.30 0.49
C LYS A 13 -1.70 -5.81 1.44
N ARG A 14 -1.57 -6.46 2.60
CA ARG A 14 -0.55 -6.11 3.61
C ARG A 14 0.87 -6.26 3.08
N GLU A 15 1.15 -7.33 2.34
CA GLU A 15 2.46 -7.55 1.70
C GLU A 15 2.79 -6.45 0.66
N LEU A 16 1.81 -6.01 -0.13
CA LEU A 16 2.00 -4.90 -1.08
C LEU A 16 2.30 -3.59 -0.36
N ILE A 17 1.53 -3.27 0.68
CA ILE A 17 1.73 -2.06 1.48
C ILE A 17 3.13 -2.05 2.10
N GLU A 18 3.55 -3.16 2.73
CA GLU A 18 4.88 -3.29 3.33
C GLU A 18 5.99 -3.11 2.30
N ARG A 19 5.84 -3.63 1.07
CA ARG A 19 6.80 -3.39 -0.01
C ARG A 19 6.90 -1.93 -0.42
N ILE A 20 5.79 -1.18 -0.40
CA ILE A 20 5.77 0.24 -0.76
C ILE A 20 6.40 1.07 0.37
N VAL A 21 6.02 0.83 1.63
CA VAL A 21 6.52 1.61 2.77
C VAL A 21 7.96 1.25 3.15
N LYS A 22 8.49 0.09 2.71
CA LYS A 22 9.88 -0.30 2.94
C LYS A 22 10.87 0.76 2.43
N ASP A 23 10.59 1.35 1.27
CA ASP A 23 11.41 2.38 0.63
C ASP A 23 11.20 3.79 1.20
N LEU A 24 10.29 3.96 2.18
CA LEU A 24 9.95 5.26 2.76
C LEU A 24 10.76 5.55 4.03
N SER A 25 10.90 6.84 4.35
CA SER A 25 11.53 7.28 5.61
C SER A 25 10.77 6.74 6.83
N PRO A 26 11.46 6.26 7.89
CA PRO A 26 10.82 5.64 9.04
C PRO A 26 9.77 6.53 9.72
N GLY A 27 9.97 7.85 9.74
CA GLY A 27 9.03 8.82 10.33
C GLY A 27 7.69 8.95 9.59
N ILE A 28 7.61 8.53 8.32
CA ILE A 28 6.37 8.59 7.52
C ILE A 28 5.76 7.22 7.27
N LYS A 29 6.42 6.11 7.67
CA LYS A 29 5.95 4.75 7.38
C LYS A 29 4.58 4.46 7.98
N ASP A 30 4.35 4.86 9.23
CA ASP A 30 3.08 4.59 9.91
C ASP A 30 1.93 5.33 9.23
N THR A 31 2.13 6.62 8.96
CA THR A 31 1.17 7.47 8.26
C THR A 31 0.92 6.97 6.83
N ALA A 32 1.98 6.65 6.08
CA ALA A 32 1.86 6.08 4.74
C ALA A 32 1.10 4.76 4.74
N ARG A 33 1.35 3.86 5.71
CA ARG A 33 0.63 2.60 5.85
C ARG A 33 -0.88 2.85 6.00
N ARG A 34 -1.30 3.76 6.90
CA ARG A 34 -2.72 4.10 7.11
C ARG A 34 -3.39 4.60 5.83
N TYR A 35 -2.70 5.44 5.06
CA TYR A 35 -3.22 5.91 3.77
C TYR A 35 -3.27 4.81 2.71
N LEU A 36 -2.24 3.96 2.63
CA LEU A 36 -2.22 2.85 1.68
C LEU A 36 -3.26 1.78 2.02
N GLU A 37 -3.64 1.63 3.30
CA GLU A 37 -4.74 0.74 3.70
C GLU A 37 -6.10 1.19 3.18
N THR A 38 -6.29 2.46 2.81
CA THR A 38 -7.54 2.91 2.19
C THR A 38 -7.62 2.60 0.70
N LEU A 39 -6.48 2.27 0.06
CA LEU A 39 -6.43 1.92 -1.36
C LEU A 39 -6.90 0.50 -1.64
N SER A 40 -7.32 0.29 -2.89
CA SER A 40 -7.63 -1.04 -3.41
C SER A 40 -6.35 -1.86 -3.64
N ILE A 41 -6.46 -3.19 -3.70
CA ILE A 41 -5.31 -4.06 -4.04
C ILE A 41 -4.77 -3.72 -5.43
N ASP A 42 -5.63 -3.32 -6.37
CA ASP A 42 -5.23 -2.97 -7.73
C ASP A 42 -4.36 -1.71 -7.75
N ASP A 43 -4.75 -0.67 -7.00
CA ASP A 43 -3.94 0.54 -6.85
C ASP A 43 -2.62 0.29 -6.10
N LEU A 44 -2.61 -0.66 -5.15
CA LEU A 44 -1.39 -1.05 -4.43
C LEU A 44 -0.47 -1.96 -5.26
N ARG A 45 -1.01 -2.64 -6.27
CA ARG A 45 -0.22 -3.44 -7.21
C ARG A 45 0.61 -2.54 -8.11
N ASP A 46 0.08 -1.36 -8.46
CA ASP A 46 0.83 -0.33 -9.18
C ASP A 46 1.60 0.56 -8.19
N LYS A 47 2.91 0.32 -8.10
CA LYS A 47 3.78 1.05 -7.18
C LYS A 47 3.81 2.56 -7.48
N GLU A 48 3.66 2.95 -8.75
CA GLU A 48 3.69 4.35 -9.17
C GLU A 48 2.42 5.07 -8.71
N ARG A 49 1.24 4.46 -8.90
CA ARG A 49 -0.03 4.97 -8.37
C ARG A 49 -0.01 5.11 -6.86
N ALA A 50 0.46 4.09 -6.14
CA ALA A 50 0.56 4.14 -4.69
C ALA A 50 1.50 5.26 -4.22
N LYS A 51 2.65 5.44 -4.88
CA LYS A 51 3.56 6.57 -4.61
C LYS A 51 2.92 7.92 -4.96
N ASN A 52 2.25 8.03 -6.10
CA ASN A 52 1.58 9.27 -6.51
C ASN A 52 0.46 9.65 -5.53
N PHE A 53 -0.26 8.66 -4.99
CA PHE A 53 -1.23 8.88 -3.91
C PHE A 53 -0.56 9.44 -2.66
N LEU A 54 0.57 8.87 -2.23
CA LEU A 54 1.35 9.39 -1.11
C LEU A 54 1.91 10.80 -1.37
N ARG A 55 2.32 11.10 -2.61
CA ARG A 55 2.73 12.46 -3.05
C ARG A 55 1.59 13.46 -2.92
N LYS A 56 0.40 13.10 -3.41
CA LYS A 56 -0.81 13.93 -3.28
C LYS A 56 -1.21 14.17 -1.82
N LYS A 57 -0.82 13.27 -0.91
CA LYS A 57 -1.01 13.42 0.55
C LYS A 57 0.13 14.19 1.24
N GLY A 58 1.16 14.62 0.51
CA GLY A 58 2.29 15.36 1.06
C GLY A 58 3.24 14.51 1.91
N LEU A 59 3.18 13.18 1.79
CA LEU A 59 4.04 12.29 2.57
C LEU A 59 5.41 12.05 1.93
N ILE A 60 5.47 12.14 0.61
CA ILE A 60 6.71 12.01 -0.15
C ILE A 60 6.74 13.06 -1.25
N HIS A 61 7.94 13.49 -1.62
CA HIS A 61 8.19 14.36 -2.76
C HIS A 61 8.90 13.55 -3.85
#